data_AF-A0A535B6Z3-F1
#
_entry.id   AF-A0A535B6Z3-F1
#
_cell.length_a   1.000
_cell.length_b   1.000
_cell.length_c   1.000
_cell.angle_alpha   90.00
_cell.angle_beta   90.00
_cell.angle_gamma   90.00
#
_symmetry.space_group_name_H-M   'P 1'
#
loop_
_entity.id
_entity.type
_entity.pdbx_description
1 polymer ?
#
loop_
_entity_poly.entity_id
_entity_poly.type
_entity_poly.pdbx_seq_one_letter_code
_entity_poly.pdbx_strand_id
1 'polypeptide(L)' 'MRYHIWTEGCQMNEADSEKLAAGLAKLGWEAAETAGEADLAVVNTCVVRQKAED' A
#
# COMPACT_ATOMS: atom_id res chain seq x y z
N MET A 1 3.06 2.13 16.58
CA MET A 1 3.63 2.60 15.30
C MET A 1 2.55 2.50 14.25
N ARG A 2 2.46 3.49 13.36
CA ARG A 2 1.41 3.59 12.35
C ARG A 2 1.97 3.45 10.94
N TYR A 3 1.22 2.84 10.04
CA TYR A 3 1.59 2.70 8.63
C TYR A 3 0.49 3.22 7.71
N HIS A 4 0.88 3.70 6.54
CA HIS A 4 -0.04 4.08 5.48
C HIS A 4 0.43 3.48 4.16
N ILE A 5 -0.47 2.76 3.47
CA ILE A 5 -0.17 2.16 2.16
C ILE A 5 -1.02 2.86 1.11
N TRP A 6 -0.37 3.59 0.22
CA TRP A 6 -0.99 4.15 -0.97
C TRP A 6 -0.76 3.17 -2.13
N THR A 7 -1.83 2.66 -2.70
CA THR A 7 -1.79 1.69 -3.79
C THR A 7 -2.26 2.35 -5.08
N GLU A 8 -1.41 2.33 -6.10
CA GLU A 8 -1.68 2.89 -7.42
C GLU A 8 -1.29 1.87 -8.48
N GLY A 9 -2.27 1.13 -9.02
CA GLY A 9 -1.96 0.07 -9.98
C GLY A 9 -3.15 -0.84 -10.26
N CYS A 10 -2.88 -2.13 -10.40
CA CYS A 10 -3.91 -3.14 -10.70
C CYS A 10 -4.23 -3.99 -9.45
N GLN A 11 -5.11 -4.98 -9.64
CA GLN A 11 -5.51 -5.94 -8.61
C GLN A 11 -4.31 -6.66 -7.95
N MET A 12 -3.18 -6.80 -8.65
CA MET A 12 -1.97 -7.36 -8.05
C MET A 12 -1.40 -6.43 -6.97
N ASN A 13 -1.37 -5.12 -7.20
CA ASN A 13 -0.90 -4.16 -6.21
C ASN A 13 -1.83 -4.13 -5.00
N GLU A 14 -3.15 -4.18 -5.21
CA GLU A 14 -4.12 -4.27 -4.12
C GLU A 14 -3.88 -5.51 -3.26
N ALA A 15 -3.76 -6.69 -3.89
CA ALA A 15 -3.50 -7.94 -3.19
C ALA A 15 -2.15 -7.93 -2.43
N ASP A 16 -1.12 -7.32 -2.99
CA ASP A 16 0.17 -7.21 -2.33
C ASP A 16 0.15 -6.19 -1.18
N SER A 17 -0.60 -5.10 -1.32
CA SER A 17 -0.85 -4.13 -0.24
C SER A 17 -1.64 -4.74 0.91
N GLU A 18 -2.63 -5.59 0.65
CA GLU A 18 -3.35 -6.34 1.68
C GLU A 18 -2.44 -7.31 2.44
N LYS A 19 -1.59 -8.06 1.73
CA LYS A 19 -0.60 -8.95 2.36
C LYS A 19 0.36 -8.16 3.26
N LEU A 20 0.83 -7.01 2.79
CA LEU A 20 1.71 -6.12 3.55
C LEU A 20 1.00 -5.59 4.81
N ALA A 21 -0.24 -5.09 4.67
CA ALA A 21 -1.06 -4.62 5.78
C ALA A 21 -1.28 -5.73 6.83
N ALA A 22 -1.59 -6.95 6.39
CA ALA A 22 -1.76 -8.10 7.28
C ALA A 22 -0.46 -8.48 8.01
N GLY A 23 0.70 -8.37 7.34
CA GLY A 23 2.01 -8.55 7.96
C GLY A 23 2.30 -7.49 9.04
N LEU A 24 2.06 -6.22 8.73
CA LEU A 24 2.24 -5.10 9.65
C LEU A 24 1.30 -5.20 10.86
N ALA A 25 0.04 -5.58 10.64
CA ALA A 25 -0.91 -5.82 11.73
C ALA A 25 -0.44 -6.92 12.68
N LYS A 26 0.14 -8.02 12.17
CA LYS A 26 0.72 -9.10 13.01
C LYS A 26 1.92 -8.62 13.84
N LEU A 27 2.61 -7.57 13.40
CA LEU A 27 3.71 -6.94 14.13
C LEU A 27 3.23 -5.86 15.11
N GLY A 28 1.90 -5.67 15.27
CA GLY A 28 1.32 -4.69 16.18
C GLY A 28 1.31 -3.25 15.62
N TRP A 29 1.45 -3.09 14.31
CA TRP A 29 1.31 -1.79 13.66
C TRP A 29 -0.15 -1.51 13.31
N GLU A 30 -0.53 -0.24 13.36
CA GLU A 30 -1.89 0.22 13.09
C GLU A 30 -1.93 1.03 11.78
N ALA A 31 -3.05 0.97 11.06
CA ALA A 31 -3.22 1.77 9.86
C ALA A 31 -3.42 3.26 10.24
N ALA A 32 -2.72 4.16 9.55
CA ALA A 32 -2.94 5.60 9.60
C ALA A 32 -3.87 6.03 8.46
N GLU A 33 -4.74 7.00 8.75
CA GLU A 33 -5.66 7.58 7.76
C GLU A 33 -4.90 8.36 6.68
N THR A 34 -3.76 8.96 7.03
CA THR A 34 -2.94 9.77 6.13
C THR A 34 -1.46 9.41 6.21
N ALA A 35 -0.72 9.67 5.13
CA ALA A 35 0.73 9.48 5.12
C ALA A 35 1.47 10.36 6.14
N GLY A 36 0.93 11.53 6.48
CA GLY A 36 1.55 12.45 7.46
C GLY A 36 1.46 11.95 8.91
N GLU A 37 0.60 10.97 9.16
CA GLU A 37 0.42 10.34 10.46
C GLU A 37 1.20 9.04 10.62
N ALA A 38 1.75 8.51 9.52
CA ALA A 38 2.41 7.22 9.50
C ALA A 38 3.89 7.36 9.91
N ASP A 39 4.35 6.40 10.72
CA ASP A 39 5.77 6.15 10.94
C ASP A 39 6.40 5.44 9.71
N LEU A 40 5.56 4.75 8.91
CA LEU A 40 5.93 4.11 7.66
C LEU A 40 4.90 4.41 6.56
N ALA A 41 5.31 5.12 5.51
CA ALA A 41 4.52 5.29 4.30
C ALA A 41 5.04 4.37 3.19
N VAL A 42 4.14 3.63 2.53
CA VAL A 42 4.45 2.74 1.42
C VAL A 42 3.65 3.18 0.20
N VAL A 43 4.31 3.39 -0.92
CA VAL A 43 3.66 3.59 -2.22
C VAL A 43 3.86 2.33 -3.03
N ASN A 44 2.80 1.57 -3.22
CA ASN A 44 2.81 0.36 -4.04
C ASN A 44 2.25 0.68 -5.42
N THR A 45 3.14 0.69 -6.42
CA THR A 45 2.76 0.98 -7.80
C THR A 45 3.43 0.04 -8.80
N CYS A 46 2.80 -0.16 -9.95
CA CYS A 46 3.37 -0.92 -11.05
C CYS A 46 4.12 -0.02 -12.03
N VAL A 47 5.19 -0.54 -12.61
CA VAL A 47 6.00 0.14 -13.65
C VAL A 47 5.29 0.12 -15.03
N VAL A 48 4.20 -0.63 -15.17
CA VAL A 48 3.49 -0.91 -16.43
C VAL A 48 1.98 -0.93 -16.09
N ARG A 49 1.10 -0.06 -16.59
CA ARG A 49 0.89 0.41 -17.96
C ARG A 49 0.58 1.91 -17.95
N GLN A 50 1.41 2.72 -18.62
CA GLN A 50 0.89 3.82 -19.45
C GLN A 50 -0.31 3.22 -20.19
N LYS A 51 -1.52 3.77 -20.02
CA LYS A 51 -2.79 3.27 -20.58
C LYS A 51 -2.58 2.20 -21.64
N ALA A 52 -3.12 1.00 -21.46
CA ALA A 52 -3.43 0.21 -22.63
C ALA A 52 -4.46 1.05 -23.42
N GLU A 53 -3.97 1.96 -24.24
CA GLU A 53 -4.64 2.43 -25.44
C GLU A 53 -4.83 1.16 -26.27
N ASP A 54 -6.04 0.62 -26.21
CA ASP A 54 -6.87 0.21 -27.34
C ASP A 54 -8.32 0.01 -26.86
#